data_AF-A0A3A5J3D7-F1
#
_entry.id   AF-A0A3A5J3D7-F1
#
_cell.length_a   1.000
_cell.length_b   1.000
_cell.length_c   1.000
_cell.angle_alpha   90.00
_cell.angle_beta   90.00
_cell.angle_gamma   90.00
#
_symmetry.space_group_name_H-M   'P 1'
#
loop_
_entity.id
_entity.type
_entity.pdbx_description
1 polymer ?
#
loop_
_entity_poly.entity_id
_entity_poly.type
_entity_poly.pdbx_seq_one_letter_code
_entity_poly.pdbx_strand_id
1 'polypeptide(L)'
;MLVNQTFPEELFDLVFIPHLGDRLNELAELAETEDWEYRHAAEHHAHPVLYNYLRFTYRRLAEEEKVSVADDGRSIAMNIGLVTDSQEPIFMYCTQNRLEGREEPWHFTGWKRKGEHELTRFSALPEMAHYFDDPKNLVLDVRKELRANVEHIIQDNKERFPKPYNQMETYQLQTFLKGAIDNARERARRNYKTAVPQYYRGKVQLLLPLCLSRPSIADLALVVEDHGAFYRASTCFTLDMAYNNARQLARPDRDWLQP
;
A
#
# COMPACT_ATOMS: atom_id res chain seq x y z
N MET A 1 -35.56 3.17 2.07
CA MET A 1 -34.86 1.92 2.45
C MET A 1 -33.57 1.91 1.64
N LEU A 2 -32.47 2.35 2.24
CA LEU A 2 -31.15 2.20 1.62
C LEU A 2 -30.83 0.71 1.74
N VAL A 3 -30.82 0.02 0.60
CA VAL A 3 -30.21 -1.30 0.53
C VAL A 3 -28.74 -1.07 0.90
N ASN A 4 -28.25 -1.66 1.99
CA ASN A 4 -26.82 -1.70 2.26
C ASN A 4 -26.18 -2.43 1.07
N GLN A 5 -25.68 -1.66 0.11
CA GLN A 5 -25.04 -2.18 -1.07
C GLN A 5 -23.62 -2.55 -0.66
N THR A 6 -23.44 -3.79 -0.24
CA THR A 6 -22.10 -4.35 -0.01
C THR A 6 -21.42 -4.50 -1.37
N PHE A 7 -20.42 -3.66 -1.62
CA PHE A 7 -19.49 -3.83 -2.73
C PHE A 7 -18.61 -5.08 -2.50
N PRO A 8 -18.13 -5.75 -3.55
CA PRO A 8 -17.22 -6.89 -3.41
C PRO A 8 -15.87 -6.47 -2.81
N GLU A 9 -15.06 -7.43 -2.37
CA GLU A 9 -13.77 -7.15 -1.74
C GLU A 9 -12.72 -6.67 -2.74
N GLU A 10 -12.74 -7.22 -3.97
CA GLU A 10 -11.73 -6.94 -4.99
C GLU A 10 -12.25 -5.97 -6.08
N LEU A 11 -11.40 -5.03 -6.49
CA LEU A 11 -11.74 -3.98 -7.45
C LEU A 11 -12.25 -4.55 -8.79
N PHE A 12 -11.63 -5.63 -9.26
CA PHE A 12 -11.94 -6.21 -10.56
C PHE A 12 -13.19 -7.10 -10.54
N ASP A 13 -13.74 -7.41 -9.36
CA ASP A 13 -15.08 -8.00 -9.25
C ASP A 13 -16.16 -6.92 -9.31
N LEU A 14 -15.81 -5.67 -8.95
CA LEU A 14 -16.71 -4.52 -9.02
C LEU A 14 -16.74 -3.87 -10.41
N VAL A 15 -15.56 -3.63 -10.98
CA VAL A 15 -15.37 -2.77 -12.15
C VAL A 15 -14.62 -3.52 -13.24
N PHE A 16 -15.24 -3.62 -14.40
CA PHE A 16 -14.55 -4.00 -15.62
C PHE A 16 -13.70 -2.82 -16.14
N ILE A 17 -12.38 -3.00 -16.20
CA ILE A 17 -11.43 -2.00 -16.72
C ILE A 17 -10.82 -2.51 -18.04
N PRO A 18 -11.27 -2.01 -19.21
CA PRO A 18 -10.71 -2.41 -20.48
C PRO A 18 -9.30 -1.81 -20.67
N HIS A 19 -8.40 -2.59 -21.26
CA HIS A 19 -7.02 -2.17 -21.55
C HIS A 19 -6.31 -1.58 -20.33
N LEU A 20 -6.30 -2.33 -19.21
CA LEU A 20 -5.84 -1.83 -17.91
C LEU A 20 -4.46 -1.16 -17.96
N GLY A 21 -3.49 -1.71 -18.70
CA GLY A 21 -2.16 -1.10 -18.83
C GLY A 21 -2.22 0.34 -19.36
N ASP A 22 -3.03 0.60 -20.39
CA ASP A 22 -3.21 1.93 -20.96
C ASP A 22 -3.89 2.87 -19.95
N ARG A 23 -4.87 2.36 -19.18
CA ARG A 23 -5.56 3.14 -18.13
C ARG A 23 -4.64 3.49 -16.98
N LEU A 24 -3.68 2.62 -16.64
CA LEU A 24 -2.65 2.91 -15.65
C LEU A 24 -1.68 3.97 -16.17
N ASN A 25 -1.29 3.91 -17.44
CA ASN A 25 -0.44 4.95 -18.06
C ASN A 25 -1.16 6.31 -18.05
N GLU A 26 -2.43 6.35 -18.46
CA GLU A 26 -3.26 7.57 -18.41
C GLU A 26 -3.33 8.15 -16.98
N LEU A 27 -3.46 7.29 -15.96
CA LEU A 27 -3.47 7.74 -14.57
C LEU A 27 -2.11 8.25 -14.11
N ALA A 28 -1.03 7.57 -14.47
CA ALA A 28 0.32 7.96 -14.11
C ALA A 28 0.71 9.32 -14.72
N GLU A 29 0.24 9.61 -15.94
CA GLU A 29 0.42 10.92 -16.59
C GLU A 29 -0.46 12.02 -15.98
N LEU A 30 -1.66 11.66 -15.50
CA LEU A 30 -2.60 12.61 -14.90
C LEU A 30 -2.21 13.00 -13.46
N ALA A 31 -1.67 12.05 -12.70
CA ALA A 31 -1.30 12.22 -11.30
C ALA A 31 0.03 12.96 -11.14
N GLU A 32 0.27 13.48 -9.93
CA GLU A 32 1.56 14.05 -9.56
C GLU A 32 2.70 13.04 -9.84
N THR A 33 3.80 13.54 -10.39
CA THR A 33 4.91 12.70 -10.85
C THR A 33 5.49 11.82 -9.72
N GLU A 34 5.40 10.50 -9.92
CA GLU A 34 5.93 9.47 -9.04
C GLU A 34 6.56 8.32 -9.83
N ASP A 35 7.43 7.56 -9.17
CA ASP A 35 8.02 6.33 -9.70
C ASP A 35 7.09 5.16 -9.33
N TRP A 36 6.41 4.59 -10.33
CA TRP A 36 5.43 3.51 -10.15
C TRP A 36 5.99 2.12 -10.48
N GLU A 37 7.29 2.03 -10.73
CA GLU A 37 7.99 0.79 -11.09
C GLU A 37 8.64 0.13 -9.87
N TYR A 38 8.89 -1.18 -9.98
CA TYR A 38 9.79 -1.90 -9.07
C TYR A 38 11.23 -1.80 -9.57
N ARG A 39 12.22 -1.83 -8.67
CA ARG A 39 13.64 -1.88 -9.03
C ARG A 39 14.27 -3.24 -8.74
N HIS A 40 13.64 -4.08 -7.92
CA HIS A 40 14.19 -5.41 -7.57
C HIS A 40 13.45 -6.55 -8.26
N ALA A 41 12.12 -6.46 -8.41
CA ALA A 41 11.31 -7.47 -9.08
C ALA A 41 11.23 -7.29 -10.60
N ALA A 42 11.39 -8.39 -11.34
CA ALA A 42 11.13 -8.45 -12.77
C ALA A 42 9.64 -8.74 -13.04
N GLU A 43 8.76 -7.78 -12.80
CA GLU A 43 7.34 -7.92 -13.15
C GLU A 43 7.02 -7.39 -14.55
N HIS A 44 5.89 -7.87 -15.10
CA HIS A 44 5.50 -7.68 -16.50
C HIS A 44 4.29 -6.74 -16.69
N HIS A 45 3.81 -6.09 -15.62
CA HIS A 45 2.69 -5.14 -15.69
C HIS A 45 3.24 -3.71 -15.75
N ALA A 46 2.60 -2.85 -16.55
CA ALA A 46 2.90 -1.42 -16.52
C ALA A 46 2.53 -0.86 -15.14
N HIS A 47 3.44 -0.11 -14.50
CA HIS A 47 3.21 0.56 -13.23
C HIS A 47 2.72 -0.37 -12.10
N PRO A 48 3.49 -1.41 -11.72
CA PRO A 48 3.04 -2.44 -10.77
C PRO A 48 2.72 -1.88 -9.37
N VAL A 49 3.41 -0.81 -8.93
CA VAL A 49 3.07 -0.11 -7.68
C VAL A 49 1.70 0.55 -7.79
N LEU A 50 1.42 1.24 -8.91
CA LEU A 50 0.15 1.93 -9.12
C LEU A 50 -1.02 0.94 -9.21
N TYR A 51 -0.81 -0.18 -9.89
CA TYR A 51 -1.77 -1.29 -9.95
C TYR A 51 -2.15 -1.77 -8.55
N ASN A 52 -1.16 -2.05 -7.68
CA ASN A 52 -1.42 -2.50 -6.31
C ASN A 52 -2.04 -1.40 -5.45
N TYR A 53 -1.57 -0.16 -5.60
CA TYR A 53 -2.14 1.01 -4.91
C TYR A 53 -3.64 1.14 -5.17
N LEU A 54 -4.09 1.03 -6.43
CA LEU A 54 -5.51 1.12 -6.79
C LEU A 54 -6.34 0.02 -6.13
N ARG A 55 -5.87 -1.23 -6.19
CA ARG A 55 -6.59 -2.38 -5.58
C ARG A 55 -6.73 -2.22 -4.08
N PHE A 56 -5.64 -1.86 -3.40
CA PHE A 56 -5.65 -1.72 -1.95
C PHE A 56 -6.45 -0.51 -1.49
N THR A 57 -6.34 0.61 -2.22
CA THR A 57 -7.14 1.82 -1.95
C THR A 57 -8.63 1.53 -2.12
N TYR A 58 -9.03 0.83 -3.20
CA TYR A 58 -10.41 0.39 -3.38
C TYR A 58 -10.89 -0.45 -2.20
N ARG A 59 -10.13 -1.49 -1.81
CA ARG A 59 -10.52 -2.37 -0.71
C ARG A 59 -10.78 -1.54 0.56
N ARG A 60 -9.92 -0.56 0.85
CA ARG A 60 -10.12 0.33 1.99
C ARG A 60 -11.36 1.22 1.85
N LEU A 61 -11.60 1.80 0.68
CA LEU A 61 -12.80 2.59 0.41
C LEU A 61 -14.08 1.76 0.56
N ALA A 62 -14.06 0.49 0.15
CA ALA A 62 -15.17 -0.43 0.33
C ALA A 62 -15.40 -0.76 1.82
N GLU A 63 -14.33 -1.02 2.59
CA GLU A 63 -14.39 -1.22 4.05
C GLU A 63 -14.97 -0.01 4.80
N GLU A 64 -14.68 1.21 4.33
CA GLU A 64 -15.15 2.46 4.93
C GLU A 64 -16.48 2.97 4.35
N GLU A 65 -17.11 2.22 3.44
CA GLU A 65 -18.35 2.62 2.74
C GLU A 65 -18.23 3.96 1.97
N LYS A 66 -17.04 4.26 1.43
CA LYS A 66 -16.70 5.52 0.75
C LYS A 66 -16.78 5.47 -0.77
N VAL A 67 -17.33 4.40 -1.35
CA VAL A 67 -17.67 4.35 -2.76
C VAL A 67 -19.06 4.96 -2.95
N SER A 68 -19.14 6.11 -3.61
CA SER A 68 -20.40 6.82 -3.82
C SER A 68 -21.14 6.29 -5.03
N VAL A 69 -22.46 6.14 -4.89
CA VAL A 69 -23.39 5.91 -6.00
C VAL A 69 -24.04 7.25 -6.36
N ALA A 70 -24.13 7.56 -7.65
CA ALA A 70 -24.80 8.76 -8.13
C ALA A 70 -26.29 8.76 -7.77
N ASP A 71 -26.91 9.94 -7.70
CA ASP A 71 -28.32 10.09 -7.28
C ASP A 71 -29.30 9.35 -8.23
N ASP A 72 -28.90 9.14 -9.50
CA ASP A 72 -29.66 8.39 -10.49
C ASP A 72 -29.42 6.87 -10.46
N GLY A 73 -28.49 6.39 -9.63
CA GLY A 73 -28.11 4.98 -9.51
C GLY A 73 -27.35 4.41 -10.72
N ARG A 74 -26.93 5.25 -11.68
CA ARG A 74 -26.34 4.81 -12.96
C ARG A 74 -24.83 4.92 -13.02
N SER A 75 -24.21 5.46 -11.97
CA SER A 75 -22.76 5.65 -11.92
C SER A 75 -22.25 5.52 -10.50
N ILE A 76 -20.98 5.14 -10.38
CA ILE A 76 -20.23 5.19 -9.12
C ILE A 76 -19.00 6.06 -9.29
N ALA A 77 -18.58 6.65 -8.18
CA ALA A 77 -17.31 7.35 -8.09
C ALA A 77 -16.60 6.98 -6.79
N MET A 78 -15.28 6.98 -6.84
CA MET A 78 -14.44 6.80 -5.67
C MET A 78 -13.22 7.71 -5.75
N ASN A 79 -12.89 8.35 -4.64
CA ASN A 79 -11.70 9.19 -4.53
C ASN A 79 -10.48 8.29 -4.29
N ILE A 80 -9.60 8.18 -5.28
CA ILE A 80 -8.46 7.26 -5.22
C ILE A 80 -7.27 7.82 -4.42
N GLY A 81 -7.42 9.00 -3.79
CA GLY A 81 -6.38 9.60 -2.94
C GLY A 81 -5.16 10.12 -3.70
N LEU A 82 -5.17 10.09 -5.03
CA LEU A 82 -4.17 10.73 -5.87
C LEU A 82 -4.63 12.13 -6.27
N VAL A 83 -3.67 12.99 -6.58
CA VAL A 83 -3.89 14.36 -7.04
C VAL A 83 -3.10 14.62 -8.31
N THR A 84 -3.52 15.61 -9.09
CA THR A 84 -2.73 16.16 -10.19
C THR A 84 -1.55 17.00 -9.68
N ASP A 85 -0.62 17.40 -10.56
CA ASP A 85 0.44 18.37 -10.21
C ASP A 85 -0.10 19.69 -9.64
N SER A 86 -1.32 20.09 -10.04
CA SER A 86 -2.03 21.25 -9.52
C SER A 86 -2.80 20.99 -8.23
N GLN A 87 -2.58 19.83 -7.59
CA GLN A 87 -3.22 19.40 -6.34
C GLN A 87 -4.74 19.22 -6.46
N GLU A 88 -5.26 18.89 -7.65
CA GLU A 88 -6.68 18.53 -7.80
C GLU A 88 -6.90 17.04 -7.54
N PRO A 89 -7.86 16.64 -6.67
CA PRO A 89 -8.16 15.24 -6.43
C PRO A 89 -8.62 14.52 -7.68
N ILE A 90 -8.15 13.28 -7.84
CA ILE A 90 -8.49 12.37 -8.92
C ILE A 90 -9.49 11.33 -8.40
N PHE A 91 -10.52 11.09 -9.18
CA PHE A 91 -11.59 10.14 -8.91
C PHE A 91 -11.60 9.06 -9.99
N MET A 92 -11.85 7.82 -9.60
CA MET A 92 -12.28 6.79 -10.56
C MET A 92 -13.78 6.94 -10.76
N TYR A 93 -14.22 7.09 -12.01
CA TYR A 93 -15.63 7.18 -12.37
C TYR A 93 -16.03 6.00 -13.26
N CYS A 94 -17.13 5.35 -12.90
CA CYS A 94 -17.66 4.20 -13.61
C CYS A 94 -19.16 4.38 -13.88
N THR A 95 -19.63 3.81 -14.98
CA THR A 95 -21.05 3.75 -15.33
C THR A 95 -21.52 2.29 -15.32
N GLN A 96 -22.82 2.05 -15.29
CA GLN A 96 -23.35 0.67 -15.33
C GLN A 96 -22.76 -0.11 -16.51
N ASN A 97 -22.27 -1.31 -16.23
CA ASN A 97 -21.76 -2.20 -17.27
C ASN A 97 -22.93 -2.71 -18.12
N ARG A 98 -22.83 -2.55 -19.44
CA ARG A 98 -23.83 -2.98 -20.42
C ARG A 98 -23.31 -4.02 -21.40
N LEU A 99 -22.07 -4.49 -21.20
CA LEU A 99 -21.47 -5.52 -22.03
C LEU A 99 -22.07 -6.89 -21.67
N GLU A 100 -22.52 -7.62 -22.69
CA GLU A 100 -23.03 -8.98 -22.51
C GLU A 100 -21.89 -9.93 -22.10
N GLY A 101 -22.19 -10.86 -21.18
CA GLY A 101 -21.23 -11.89 -20.74
C GLY A 101 -20.19 -11.41 -19.71
N ARG A 102 -20.39 -10.24 -19.10
CA ARG A 102 -19.58 -9.74 -17.98
C ARG A 102 -20.36 -9.85 -16.67
N GLU A 103 -19.65 -10.18 -15.60
CA GLU A 103 -20.22 -10.31 -14.25
C GLU A 103 -20.04 -9.00 -13.44
N GLU A 104 -19.06 -8.19 -13.80
CA GLU A 104 -18.74 -6.92 -13.15
C GLU A 104 -19.89 -5.91 -13.38
N PRO A 105 -20.51 -5.37 -12.31
CA PRO A 105 -21.68 -4.48 -12.44
C PRO A 105 -21.34 -3.10 -13.02
N TRP A 106 -20.09 -2.66 -12.94
CA TRP A 106 -19.65 -1.34 -13.39
C TRP A 106 -18.59 -1.42 -14.47
N HIS A 107 -18.59 -0.44 -15.36
CA HIS A 107 -17.63 -0.28 -16.44
C HIS A 107 -16.82 1.00 -16.20
N PHE A 108 -15.50 0.86 -16.15
CA PHE A 108 -14.59 2.00 -16.02
C PHE A 108 -14.81 2.99 -17.15
N THR A 109 -15.08 4.24 -16.81
CA THR A 109 -15.34 5.30 -17.80
C THR A 109 -14.17 6.27 -17.90
N GLY A 110 -13.52 6.60 -16.77
CA GLY A 110 -12.32 7.43 -16.79
C GLY A 110 -11.86 7.91 -15.42
N TRP A 111 -10.66 8.48 -15.41
CA TRP A 111 -10.13 9.26 -14.30
C TRP A 111 -10.66 10.69 -14.40
N LYS A 112 -11.24 11.21 -13.32
CA LYS A 112 -11.97 12.48 -13.32
C LYS A 112 -11.47 13.41 -12.24
N ARG A 113 -11.45 14.71 -12.51
CA ARG A 113 -11.23 15.77 -11.51
C ARG A 113 -12.57 16.27 -10.98
N LYS A 114 -12.57 16.84 -9.77
CA LYS A 114 -13.78 17.30 -9.05
C LYS A 114 -14.74 18.19 -9.88
N GLY A 115 -14.22 18.96 -10.83
CA GLY A 115 -15.00 19.92 -11.64
C GLY A 115 -15.56 19.36 -12.95
N GLU A 116 -15.28 18.10 -13.29
CA GLU A 116 -15.77 17.50 -14.53
C GLU A 116 -17.26 17.18 -14.46
N HIS A 117 -17.96 17.28 -15.60
CA HIS A 117 -19.42 17.20 -15.69
C HIS A 117 -19.98 15.90 -15.10
N GLU A 118 -19.28 14.79 -15.28
CA GLU A 118 -19.67 13.48 -14.76
C GLU A 118 -19.82 13.47 -13.23
N LEU A 119 -19.01 14.26 -12.51
CA LEU A 119 -19.06 14.32 -11.06
C LEU A 119 -20.19 15.22 -10.53
N THR A 120 -20.90 15.95 -11.40
CA THR A 120 -22.11 16.71 -11.02
C THR A 120 -23.32 15.82 -10.72
N ARG A 121 -23.22 14.51 -11.04
CA ARG A 121 -24.26 13.50 -10.74
C ARG A 121 -24.30 13.06 -9.28
N PHE A 122 -23.34 13.51 -8.48
CA PHE A 122 -23.22 13.17 -7.07
C PHE A 122 -23.57 14.38 -6.23
N SER A 123 -24.58 14.24 -5.37
CA SER A 123 -24.94 15.27 -4.39
C SER A 123 -23.80 15.59 -3.41
N ALA A 124 -22.96 14.61 -3.10
CA ALA A 124 -21.69 14.76 -2.39
C ALA A 124 -20.60 13.93 -3.06
N LEU A 125 -19.42 14.51 -3.24
CA LEU A 125 -18.26 13.79 -3.78
C LEU A 125 -17.74 12.77 -2.75
N PRO A 126 -17.28 11.58 -3.19
CA PRO A 126 -16.73 10.57 -2.28
C PRO A 126 -15.48 11.09 -1.57
N GLU A 127 -15.35 10.74 -0.29
CA GLU A 127 -14.15 11.00 0.50
C GLU A 127 -13.03 10.02 0.14
N MET A 128 -11.79 10.40 0.45
CA MET A 128 -10.64 9.50 0.31
C MET A 128 -10.57 8.50 1.47
N ALA A 129 -9.80 7.44 1.25
CA ALA A 129 -9.53 6.42 2.26
C ALA A 129 -8.81 7.00 3.48
N HIS A 130 -9.15 6.50 4.67
CA HIS A 130 -8.48 6.83 5.93
C HIS A 130 -7.98 5.55 6.62
N TYR A 131 -6.74 5.55 7.10
CA TYR A 131 -6.04 4.32 7.49
C TYR A 131 -5.72 4.21 8.99
N PHE A 132 -5.86 5.28 9.77
CA PHE A 132 -5.48 5.31 11.19
C PHE A 132 -6.23 6.40 11.95
N ASP A 133 -6.64 6.11 13.18
CA ASP A 133 -7.32 7.10 14.04
C ASP A 133 -6.35 7.85 14.98
N ASP A 134 -5.31 7.16 15.49
CA ASP A 134 -4.29 7.75 16.36
C ASP A 134 -2.97 7.92 15.60
N PRO A 135 -2.48 9.16 15.39
CA PRO A 135 -1.19 9.44 14.75
C PRO A 135 0.01 8.76 15.43
N LYS A 136 -0.09 8.38 16.72
CA LYS A 136 0.95 7.62 17.42
C LYS A 136 1.27 6.29 16.75
N ASN A 137 0.32 5.72 16.02
CA ASN A 137 0.53 4.46 15.29
C ASN A 137 1.52 4.62 14.12
N LEU A 138 1.81 5.85 13.70
CA LEU A 138 2.72 6.14 12.58
C LEU A 138 4.20 6.24 12.98
N VAL A 139 4.50 6.29 14.28
CA VAL A 139 5.86 6.51 14.79
C VAL A 139 6.24 5.40 15.76
N LEU A 140 7.45 4.87 15.63
CA LEU A 140 7.97 3.86 16.54
C LEU A 140 8.25 4.48 17.93
N ASP A 141 7.57 4.00 18.96
CA ASP A 141 7.89 4.33 20.34
C ASP A 141 9.12 3.54 20.83
N VAL A 142 10.29 4.17 20.73
CA VAL A 142 11.58 3.56 21.08
C VAL A 142 11.73 3.12 22.54
N ARG A 143 10.78 3.51 23.41
CA ARG A 143 10.73 3.09 24.82
C ARG A 143 10.16 1.67 24.96
N LYS A 144 9.36 1.22 23.99
CA LYS A 144 8.81 -0.14 23.98
C LYS A 144 9.89 -1.16 23.62
N GLU A 145 9.78 -2.35 24.20
CA GLU A 145 10.62 -3.48 23.84
C GLU A 145 10.26 -3.97 22.43
N LEU A 146 11.26 -4.33 21.60
CA LEU A 146 11.04 -4.99 20.31
C LEU A 146 11.35 -6.48 20.47
N ARG A 147 10.31 -7.32 20.42
CA ARG A 147 10.42 -8.78 20.51
C ARG A 147 10.37 -9.39 19.12
N ALA A 148 11.51 -9.84 18.63
CA ALA A 148 11.62 -10.48 17.33
C ALA A 148 11.61 -12.01 17.42
N ASN A 149 10.72 -12.66 16.68
CA ASN A 149 10.77 -14.11 16.46
C ASN A 149 11.70 -14.41 15.27
N VAL A 150 13.01 -14.38 15.54
CA VAL A 150 14.08 -14.53 14.54
C VAL A 150 13.99 -15.87 13.80
N GLU A 151 13.66 -16.95 14.51
CA GLU A 151 13.54 -18.28 13.92
C GLU A 151 12.42 -18.33 12.89
N HIS A 152 11.23 -17.83 13.24
CA HIS A 152 10.08 -17.76 12.34
C HIS A 152 10.33 -16.84 11.13
N ILE A 153 10.99 -15.70 11.35
CA ILE A 153 11.36 -14.79 10.25
C ILE A 153 12.22 -15.53 9.22
N ILE A 154 13.20 -16.33 9.66
CA ILE A 154 14.07 -17.08 8.76
C ILE A 154 13.35 -18.24 8.09
N GLN A 155 12.61 -19.05 8.86
CA GLN A 155 11.93 -20.25 8.35
C GLN A 155 10.96 -19.92 7.21
N ASP A 156 10.18 -18.84 7.36
CA ASP A 156 9.12 -18.49 6.40
C ASP A 156 9.59 -17.63 5.23
N ASN A 157 10.78 -17.01 5.32
CA ASN A 157 11.17 -15.95 4.37
C ASN A 157 12.59 -16.12 3.85
N LYS A 158 13.22 -17.29 4.01
CA LYS A 158 14.63 -17.51 3.65
C LYS A 158 14.92 -17.14 2.20
N GLU A 159 13.99 -17.37 1.26
CA GLU A 159 14.18 -16.99 -0.14
C GLU A 159 14.25 -15.47 -0.38
N ARG A 160 13.68 -14.66 0.52
CA ARG A 160 13.69 -13.19 0.39
C ARG A 160 15.04 -12.58 0.73
N PHE A 161 15.84 -13.24 1.55
CA PHE A 161 17.16 -12.75 1.90
C PHE A 161 18.06 -12.67 0.65
N PRO A 162 18.86 -11.61 0.48
CA PRO A 162 19.79 -11.56 -0.64
C PRO A 162 20.90 -12.60 -0.46
N LYS A 163 21.56 -12.96 -1.57
CA LYS A 163 22.82 -13.72 -1.48
C LYS A 163 23.89 -12.87 -0.76
N PRO A 164 24.75 -13.47 0.07
CA PRO A 164 24.84 -14.90 0.38
C PRO A 164 23.92 -15.38 1.52
N TYR A 165 23.16 -14.49 2.16
CA TYR A 165 22.39 -14.77 3.38
C TYR A 165 21.31 -15.85 3.20
N ASN A 166 20.61 -15.89 2.06
CA ASN A 166 19.63 -16.95 1.77
C ASN A 166 20.24 -18.36 1.65
N GLN A 167 21.55 -18.46 1.45
CA GLN A 167 22.28 -19.73 1.35
C GLN A 167 23.01 -20.08 2.65
N MET A 168 23.01 -19.20 3.65
CA MET A 168 23.65 -19.48 4.93
C MET A 168 22.90 -20.53 5.74
N GLU A 169 23.64 -21.23 6.60
CA GLU A 169 23.04 -22.07 7.63
C GLU A 169 22.21 -21.22 8.61
N THR A 170 21.08 -21.78 9.06
CA THR A 170 20.10 -21.04 9.87
C THR A 170 20.70 -20.39 11.11
N TYR A 171 21.62 -21.08 11.79
CA TYR A 171 22.30 -20.54 12.98
C TYR A 171 23.17 -19.31 12.65
N GLN A 172 23.88 -19.33 11.51
CA GLN A 172 24.68 -18.18 11.08
C GLN A 172 23.76 -17.01 10.70
N LEU A 173 22.71 -17.28 9.92
CA LEU A 173 21.75 -16.27 9.49
C LEU A 173 21.04 -15.62 10.69
N GLN A 174 20.72 -16.38 11.74
CA GLN A 174 20.13 -15.81 12.96
C GLN A 174 21.04 -14.74 13.59
N THR A 175 22.35 -14.94 13.53
CA THR A 175 23.32 -14.03 14.16
C THR A 175 23.36 -12.71 13.39
N PHE A 176 23.38 -12.78 12.06
CA PHE A 176 23.27 -11.61 11.20
C PHE A 176 21.94 -10.88 11.37
N LEU A 177 20.83 -11.62 11.39
CA LEU A 177 19.50 -11.03 11.54
C LEU A 177 19.32 -10.35 12.89
N LYS A 178 19.76 -10.96 13.99
CA LYS A 178 19.75 -10.32 15.32
C LYS A 178 20.52 -8.99 15.31
N GLY A 179 21.75 -9.00 14.80
CA GLY A 179 22.55 -7.79 14.68
C GLY A 179 21.91 -6.72 13.78
N ALA A 180 21.29 -7.11 12.67
CA ALA A 180 20.58 -6.20 11.78
C ALA A 180 19.35 -5.56 12.46
N ILE A 181 18.58 -6.34 13.23
CA ILE A 181 17.44 -5.84 14.01
C ILE A 181 17.89 -4.83 15.07
N ASP A 182 18.97 -5.13 15.80
CA ASP A 182 19.53 -4.22 16.80
C ASP A 182 20.01 -2.92 16.15
N ASN A 183 20.71 -3.00 15.01
CA ASN A 183 21.14 -1.84 14.24
C ASN A 183 19.96 -1.00 13.75
N ALA A 184 18.89 -1.64 13.26
CA ALA A 184 17.68 -0.97 12.80
C ALA A 184 16.98 -0.22 13.93
N ARG A 185 16.90 -0.83 15.11
CA ARG A 185 16.37 -0.21 16.33
C ARG A 185 17.19 1.00 16.73
N GLU A 186 18.51 0.88 16.77
CA GLU A 186 19.39 2.01 17.10
C GLU A 186 19.31 3.13 16.05
N ARG A 187 19.11 2.80 14.75
CA ARG A 187 18.83 3.80 13.71
C ARG A 187 17.53 4.55 13.99
N ALA A 188 16.47 3.84 14.35
CA ALA A 188 15.19 4.45 14.70
C ALA A 188 15.25 5.31 15.98
N ARG A 189 16.13 4.98 16.93
CA ARG A 189 16.40 5.84 18.10
C ARG A 189 17.00 7.18 17.74
N ARG A 190 17.85 7.23 16.71
CA ARG A 190 18.50 8.47 16.25
C ARG A 190 17.59 9.32 15.38
N ASN A 191 16.68 8.70 14.63
CA ASN A 191 15.77 9.38 13.74
C ASN A 191 14.38 8.73 13.77
N TYR A 192 13.39 9.43 14.33
CA TYR A 192 12.00 8.96 14.43
C TYR A 192 11.35 8.69 13.07
N LYS A 193 11.83 9.30 11.98
CA LYS A 193 11.36 9.05 10.62
C LYS A 193 11.89 7.74 10.01
N THR A 194 12.77 7.03 10.70
CA THR A 194 13.33 5.77 10.20
C THR A 194 12.25 4.71 10.03
N ALA A 195 11.29 4.62 10.96
CA ALA A 195 10.19 3.68 10.85
C ALA A 195 9.21 4.18 9.79
N VAL A 196 8.93 3.37 8.78
CA VAL A 196 7.96 3.70 7.73
C VAL A 196 6.63 3.03 8.06
N PRO A 197 5.53 3.77 8.22
CA PRO A 197 4.23 3.16 8.46
C PRO A 197 3.67 2.51 7.20
N GLN A 198 2.96 1.40 7.38
CA GLN A 198 2.26 0.66 6.32
C GLN A 198 0.88 0.21 6.79
N TYR A 199 -0.01 -0.08 5.85
CA TYR A 199 -1.33 -0.63 6.15
C TYR A 199 -1.41 -2.07 5.66
N TYR A 200 -1.80 -2.97 6.55
CA TYR A 200 -2.00 -4.37 6.22
C TYR A 200 -3.17 -4.94 7.03
N ARG A 201 -4.21 -5.40 6.31
CA ARG A 201 -5.39 -6.10 6.86
C ARG A 201 -6.00 -5.42 8.10
N GLY A 202 -6.43 -4.17 7.96
CA GLY A 202 -7.13 -3.46 9.04
C GLY A 202 -6.21 -2.78 10.06
N LYS A 203 -4.89 -2.91 9.93
CA LYS A 203 -3.94 -2.42 10.94
C LYS A 203 -2.79 -1.65 10.33
N VAL A 204 -2.40 -0.58 11.02
CA VAL A 204 -1.10 0.05 10.79
C VAL A 204 0.00 -0.78 11.44
N GLN A 205 1.06 -1.01 10.68
CA GLN A 205 2.30 -1.63 11.13
C GLN A 205 3.46 -0.71 10.76
N LEU A 206 4.60 -0.92 11.38
CA LEU A 206 5.82 -0.16 11.10
C LEU A 206 6.83 -1.05 10.38
N LEU A 207 7.61 -0.45 9.50
CA LEU A 207 8.69 -1.09 8.77
C LEU A 207 10.03 -0.53 9.27
N LEU A 208 10.97 -1.41 9.59
CA LEU A 208 12.35 -1.03 9.93
C LEU A 208 13.34 -1.58 8.90
N PRO A 209 14.39 -0.83 8.54
CA PRO A 209 15.38 -1.28 7.57
C PRO A 209 16.25 -2.39 8.14
N LEU A 210 16.26 -3.56 7.51
CA LEU A 210 17.25 -4.61 7.78
C LEU A 210 18.43 -4.43 6.83
N CYS A 211 19.52 -3.90 7.36
CA CYS A 211 20.80 -3.76 6.66
C CYS A 211 21.70 -4.94 7.04
N LEU A 212 21.81 -5.93 6.17
CA LEU A 212 22.59 -7.15 6.41
C LEU A 212 24.05 -6.96 5.96
N SER A 213 24.24 -6.37 4.78
CA SER A 213 25.57 -6.23 4.17
C SER A 213 26.24 -4.89 4.49
N ARG A 214 25.50 -3.79 4.36
CA ARG A 214 26.01 -2.42 4.44
C ARG A 214 25.07 -1.55 5.27
N PRO A 215 25.57 -0.80 6.27
CA PRO A 215 24.71 0.00 7.16
C PRO A 215 23.81 1.03 6.47
N SER A 216 24.19 1.50 5.27
CA SER A 216 23.46 2.51 4.52
C SER A 216 22.41 1.96 3.56
N ILE A 217 22.32 0.64 3.38
CA ILE A 217 21.44 0.02 2.38
C ILE A 217 20.58 -1.03 3.05
N ALA A 218 19.27 -0.85 2.95
CA ALA A 218 18.33 -1.86 3.39
C ALA A 218 18.32 -3.01 2.38
N ASP A 219 18.37 -4.23 2.88
CA ASP A 219 18.24 -5.45 2.10
C ASP A 219 16.80 -6.00 2.19
N LEU A 220 16.17 -5.82 3.35
CA LEU A 220 14.79 -6.20 3.66
C LEU A 220 14.15 -5.17 4.58
N ALA A 221 12.82 -5.25 4.72
CA ALA A 221 12.07 -4.47 5.70
C ALA A 221 11.51 -5.38 6.79
N LEU A 222 11.88 -5.16 8.04
CA LEU A 222 11.30 -5.85 9.20
C LEU A 222 9.90 -5.30 9.46
N VAL A 223 8.90 -6.17 9.55
CA VAL A 223 7.54 -5.78 9.93
C VAL A 223 7.40 -5.78 11.44
N VAL A 224 6.92 -4.67 11.99
CA VAL A 224 6.82 -4.39 13.42
C VAL A 224 5.38 -4.04 13.77
N GLU A 225 4.76 -4.87 14.62
CA GLU A 225 3.38 -4.73 15.07
C GLU A 225 3.32 -4.21 16.51
N ASP A 226 2.45 -3.23 16.78
CA ASP A 226 2.22 -2.71 18.13
C ASP A 226 1.27 -3.62 18.92
N HIS A 227 1.74 -4.16 20.04
CA HIS A 227 0.95 -4.93 21.01
C HIS A 227 0.64 -4.14 22.28
N GLY A 228 0.67 -2.80 22.20
CA GLY A 228 0.44 -1.89 23.31
C GLY A 228 1.68 -1.70 24.17
N ALA A 229 2.08 -2.74 24.92
CA ALA A 229 3.21 -2.66 25.85
C ALA A 229 4.58 -2.90 25.18
N PHE A 230 4.59 -3.62 24.06
CA PHE A 230 5.79 -3.99 23.32
C PHE A 230 5.47 -4.06 21.83
N TYR A 231 6.50 -4.09 21.01
CA TYR A 231 6.42 -4.38 19.59
C TYR A 231 6.78 -5.83 19.30
N ARG A 232 6.09 -6.46 18.35
CA ARG A 232 6.40 -7.80 17.86
C ARG A 232 6.89 -7.72 16.41
N ALA A 233 7.95 -8.47 16.09
CA ALA A 233 8.38 -8.69 14.73
C ALA A 233 8.45 -10.18 14.43
N SER A 234 7.71 -10.64 13.42
CA SER A 234 7.63 -12.07 13.06
C SER A 234 7.76 -12.35 11.56
N THR A 235 7.92 -11.31 10.74
CA THR A 235 8.14 -11.45 9.29
C THR A 235 9.01 -10.30 8.77
N CYS A 236 9.55 -10.47 7.56
CA CYS A 236 10.20 -9.43 6.80
C CYS A 236 9.72 -9.41 5.34
N PHE A 237 9.69 -8.24 4.75
CA PHE A 237 9.30 -8.01 3.37
C PHE A 237 10.51 -7.67 2.49
N THR A 238 10.39 -7.94 1.19
CA THR A 238 11.23 -7.28 0.18
C THR A 238 10.91 -5.79 0.17
N LEU A 239 11.79 -4.97 -0.40
CA LEU A 239 11.57 -3.52 -0.46
C LEU A 239 10.34 -3.17 -1.32
N ASP A 240 10.10 -3.90 -2.42
CA ASP A 240 8.90 -3.75 -3.26
C ASP A 240 7.61 -3.98 -2.48
N MET A 241 7.53 -5.10 -1.74
CA MET A 241 6.37 -5.43 -0.90
C MET A 241 6.13 -4.37 0.18
N ALA A 242 7.21 -3.94 0.83
CA ALA A 242 7.17 -2.90 1.85
C ALA A 242 6.69 -1.56 1.28
N TYR A 243 7.16 -1.17 0.10
CA TYR A 243 6.73 0.05 -0.57
C TYR A 243 5.26 0.01 -0.96
N ASN A 244 4.76 -1.09 -1.54
CA ASN A 244 3.35 -1.24 -1.89
C ASN A 244 2.41 -1.02 -0.70
N ASN A 245 2.76 -1.55 0.47
CA ASN A 245 1.94 -1.40 1.65
C ASN A 245 2.09 -0.01 2.30
N ALA A 246 3.28 0.57 2.27
CA ALA A 246 3.52 1.92 2.79
C ALA A 246 2.83 3.00 1.94
N ARG A 247 2.84 2.83 0.61
CA ARG A 247 2.31 3.80 -0.34
C ARG A 247 0.81 4.05 -0.20
N GLN A 248 0.07 3.09 0.38
CA GLN A 248 -1.34 3.25 0.73
C GLN A 248 -1.58 4.42 1.68
N LEU A 249 -0.71 4.63 2.69
CA LEU A 249 -0.89 5.72 3.66
C LEU A 249 -0.35 7.03 3.14
N ALA A 250 0.85 7.00 2.57
CA ALA A 250 1.58 8.17 2.12
C ALA A 250 2.66 7.75 1.13
N ARG A 251 3.10 8.68 0.28
CA ARG A 251 4.33 8.53 -0.49
C ARG A 251 5.51 8.39 0.49
N PRO A 252 6.19 7.23 0.59
CA PRO A 252 7.24 7.04 1.57
C PRO A 252 8.46 7.93 1.26
N ASP A 253 9.09 8.48 2.30
CA ASP A 253 10.39 9.13 2.17
C ASP A 253 11.43 8.13 1.64
N ARG A 254 12.16 8.48 0.58
CA ARG A 254 13.14 7.60 -0.09
C ARG A 254 14.47 7.43 0.67
N ASP A 255 14.50 7.68 1.98
CA ASP A 255 15.73 7.60 2.80
C ASP A 255 16.34 6.19 2.76
N TRP A 256 15.51 5.17 2.99
CA TRP A 256 15.95 3.77 2.90
C TRP A 256 14.98 2.85 2.17
N LEU A 257 13.69 3.19 2.14
CA LEU A 257 12.68 2.37 1.47
C LEU A 257 12.68 2.73 -0.02
N GLN A 258 13.54 2.02 -0.76
CA GLN A 258 13.71 2.17 -2.19
C GLN A 258 13.23 0.88 -2.86
N PRO A 259 11.98 0.85 -3.37
CA PRO A 259 11.52 -0.25 -4.20
C PRO A 259 12.42 -0.36 -5.42
#